data_AF-A0A931S877-F1
#
_entry.id   AF-A0A931S877-F1
#
_cell.length_a   1.000
_cell.length_b   1.000
_cell.length_c   1.000
_cell.angle_alpha   90.00
_cell.angle_beta   90.00
_cell.angle_gamma   90.00
#
_symmetry.space_group_name_H-M   'P 1'
#
loop_
_entity.id
_entity.type
_entity.pdbx_description
1 polymer ?
#
loop_
_entity_poly.entity_id
_entity_poly.type
_entity_poly.pdbx_seq_one_letter_code
_entity_poly.pdbx_strand_id
1 'polypeptide(L)'
;MDQIIFLSPLPWWAVLGIGLGILALLLFQLRSLRERLTTAKSWILVVLRGVVYGVLLFFLLSPGLIVQQTTRLRRSLTVVVDVSQSMSLPAGADTAQGPGSRPTRIDLVKEKLLGGKEPLLHRLARDYELRLYQFGDELETVTPRSISELKAQGSGTRLWDAVREAGRRSGPNSAIVLFSDGITDGEPTRAAETPSLPVPVFAVGVGETRGYTDLRITEVNVPDFAFRGREFKFDFSVQAHGLAGKTVPLYFNRGKNLILSRREKLDPEPDDHDRPGFI
;
A
#
# COMPACT_ATOMS: atom_id res chain seq x y z
N MET A 1 31.80 5.64 2.35
CA MET A 1 32.64 6.85 2.22
C MET A 1 33.00 7.19 3.64
N ASP A 2 34.17 6.70 4.05
CA ASP A 2 34.50 6.57 5.46
C ASP A 2 35.18 7.87 5.87
N GLN A 3 34.40 8.77 6.45
CA GLN A 3 34.94 10.03 6.97
C GLN A 3 35.62 9.74 8.31
N ILE A 4 36.94 9.91 8.34
CA ILE A 4 37.70 9.93 9.59
C ILE A 4 37.40 11.26 10.26
N ILE A 5 36.50 11.25 11.24
CA ILE A 5 36.19 12.43 12.04
C ILE A 5 36.90 12.25 13.39
N PHE A 6 37.79 13.18 13.73
CA PHE A 6 38.43 13.21 15.04
C PHE A 6 37.39 13.62 16.09
N LEU A 7 36.90 12.66 16.87
CA LEU A 7 35.93 12.83 17.97
C LEU A 7 36.53 13.53 19.21
N SER A 8 37.76 14.03 19.13
CA SER A 8 38.43 14.73 20.22
C SER A 8 37.60 15.94 20.66
N PRO A 9 37.14 16.02 21.92
CA PRO A 9 36.49 17.21 22.47
C PRO A 9 37.49 18.37 22.65
N LEU A 10 38.79 18.10 22.50
CA LEU A 10 39.82 19.11 22.58
C LEU A 10 39.99 19.82 21.23
N PRO A 11 39.97 21.16 21.23
CA PRO A 11 40.24 21.93 20.02
C PRO A 11 41.68 21.71 19.54
N TRP A 12 41.90 21.79 18.24
CA TRP A 12 43.17 21.45 17.57
C TRP A 12 44.40 22.20 18.14
N TRP A 13 44.21 23.41 18.67
CA TRP A 13 45.28 24.19 19.30
C TRP A 13 45.73 23.62 20.65
N ALA A 14 44.85 22.95 21.40
CA ALA A 14 45.21 22.29 22.65
C ALA A 14 46.09 21.07 22.37
N VAL A 15 45.80 20.34 21.28
CA VAL A 15 46.63 19.22 20.81
C VAL A 15 48.02 19.71 20.39
N LEU A 16 48.09 20.81 19.64
CA LEU A 16 49.38 21.43 19.29
C LEU A 16 50.16 21.89 20.52
N GLY A 17 49.48 22.49 21.50
CA GLY A 17 50.11 22.94 22.75
C GLY A 17 50.72 21.79 23.55
N ILE A 18 49.99 20.67 23.69
CA ILE A 18 50.48 19.46 24.36
C ILE A 18 51.67 18.86 23.58
N GLY A 19 51.59 18.80 22.25
CA GLY A 19 52.68 18.33 21.40
C GLY A 19 53.96 19.18 21.53
N LEU A 20 53.83 20.50 21.52
CA LEU A 20 54.96 21.43 21.72
C LEU A 20 55.56 21.29 23.13
N GLY A 21 54.73 21.12 24.16
CA GLY A 21 55.17 20.91 25.54
C GLY A 21 55.98 19.62 25.70
N ILE A 22 55.53 18.53 25.08
CA ILE A 22 56.26 17.25 25.05
C ILE A 22 57.60 17.40 24.32
N LEU A 23 57.64 18.11 23.19
CA LEU A 23 58.86 18.34 22.42
C LEU A 23 59.88 19.18 23.22
N ALA A 24 59.44 20.25 23.89
CA ALA A 24 60.29 21.08 24.73
C ALA A 24 60.86 20.27 25.91
N LEU A 25 60.06 19.41 26.55
CA LEU A 25 60.49 18.49 27.61
C LEU A 25 61.53 17.47 27.13
N LEU A 26 61.33 16.89 25.94
CA LEU A 26 62.28 15.94 25.35
C LEU A 26 63.60 16.63 24.97
N LEU A 27 63.56 17.85 24.44
CA LEU A 27 64.76 18.64 24.12
C LEU A 27 65.52 19.05 25.38
N PHE A 28 64.81 19.47 26.44
CA PHE A 28 65.41 19.80 27.72
C PHE A 28 66.05 18.56 28.37
N GLN A 29 65.39 17.40 28.32
CA GLN A 29 65.97 16.13 28.77
C GLN A 29 67.16 15.71 27.92
N LEU A 30 67.11 15.83 26.59
CA LEU A 30 68.26 15.56 25.71
C LEU A 30 69.47 16.40 26.10
N ARG A 31 69.26 17.70 26.37
CA ARG A 31 70.33 18.62 26.76
C ARG A 31 70.89 18.25 28.14
N SER A 32 70.03 18.00 29.12
CA SER A 32 70.42 17.66 30.49
C SER A 32 71.07 16.26 30.63
N LEU A 33 70.57 15.25 29.90
CA LEU A 33 71.15 13.92 29.89
C LEU A 33 72.44 13.85 29.08
N ARG A 34 72.63 14.72 28.07
CA ARG A 34 73.89 14.79 27.31
C ARG A 34 75.05 15.38 28.12
N GLU A 35 74.76 16.17 29.15
CA GLU A 35 75.77 16.67 30.11
C GLU A 35 76.21 15.62 31.14
N ARG A 36 75.43 14.54 31.35
CA ARG A 36 75.66 13.57 32.43
C ARG A 36 75.98 12.15 31.97
N LEU A 37 75.69 11.79 30.72
CA LEU A 37 75.78 10.42 30.19
C LEU A 37 76.36 10.39 28.77
N THR A 38 76.88 9.23 28.36
CA THR A 38 77.40 8.99 27.00
C THR A 38 76.30 9.18 25.95
N THR A 39 76.62 9.83 24.82
CA THR A 39 75.66 10.26 23.79
C THR A 39 74.67 9.17 23.35
N ALA A 40 75.12 7.92 23.21
CA ALA A 40 74.27 6.80 22.80
C ALA A 40 73.18 6.42 23.84
N LYS A 41 73.51 6.44 25.14
CA LYS A 41 72.56 6.07 26.21
C LYS A 41 71.49 7.16 26.40
N SER A 42 71.87 8.42 26.25
CA SER A 42 70.94 9.56 26.34
C SER A 42 69.93 9.55 25.17
N TRP A 43 70.37 9.18 23.96
CA TRP A 43 69.46 9.02 22.82
C TRP A 43 68.47 7.88 23.02
N ILE A 44 68.92 6.71 23.50
CA ILE A 44 68.03 5.55 23.76
C ILE A 44 66.92 5.91 24.75
N LEU A 45 67.26 6.55 25.88
CA LEU A 45 66.27 6.91 26.90
C LEU A 45 65.26 7.96 26.42
N VAL A 46 65.72 8.89 25.58
CA VAL A 46 64.86 9.96 25.07
C VAL A 46 63.93 9.44 23.97
N VAL A 47 64.42 8.56 23.08
CA VAL A 47 63.57 7.89 22.09
C VAL A 47 62.51 7.04 22.78
N LEU A 48 62.88 6.26 23.80
CA LEU A 48 61.94 5.43 24.55
C LEU A 48 60.83 6.28 25.23
N ARG A 49 61.20 7.42 25.84
CA ARG A 49 60.19 8.36 26.39
C ARG A 49 59.36 9.04 25.31
N GLY A 50 59.95 9.38 24.17
CA GLY A 50 59.24 9.91 23.02
C GLY A 50 58.17 8.95 22.51
N VAL A 51 58.47 7.64 22.46
CA VAL A 51 57.50 6.60 22.12
C VAL A 51 56.36 6.57 23.13
N VAL A 52 56.65 6.60 24.44
CA VAL A 52 55.61 6.62 25.49
C VAL A 52 54.71 7.85 25.36
N TYR A 53 55.28 9.04 25.16
CA TYR A 53 54.49 10.26 24.96
C TYR A 53 53.70 10.22 23.65
N GLY A 54 54.25 9.65 22.59
CA GLY A 54 53.55 9.45 21.32
C GLY A 54 52.35 8.51 21.46
N VAL A 55 52.50 7.40 22.19
CA VAL A 55 51.40 6.49 22.52
C VAL A 55 50.37 7.19 23.40
N LEU A 56 50.79 7.94 24.41
CA LEU A 56 49.88 8.69 25.29
C LEU A 56 49.09 9.73 24.49
N LEU A 57 49.74 10.44 23.57
CA LEU A 57 49.11 11.39 22.66
C LEU A 57 48.13 10.67 21.72
N PHE A 58 48.50 9.53 21.16
CA PHE A 58 47.62 8.71 20.31
C PHE A 58 46.35 8.28 21.04
N PHE A 59 46.46 7.83 22.30
CA PHE A 59 45.31 7.50 23.12
C PHE A 59 44.49 8.74 23.50
N LEU A 60 45.14 9.88 23.77
CA LEU A 60 44.48 11.15 24.07
C LEU A 60 43.68 11.68 22.87
N LEU A 61 44.16 11.45 21.64
CA LEU A 61 43.44 11.78 20.41
C LEU A 61 42.20 10.89 20.19
N SER A 62 42.06 9.80 20.95
CA SER A 62 40.94 8.86 20.93
C SER A 62 40.41 8.62 19.51
N PRO A 63 41.18 7.99 18.61
CA PRO A 63 40.76 7.75 17.24
C PRO A 63 39.55 6.81 17.23
N GLY A 64 38.36 7.39 17.19
CA GLY A 64 37.10 6.66 17.13
C GLY A 64 36.76 6.34 15.68
N LEU A 65 36.62 5.06 15.35
CA LEU A 65 36.04 4.61 14.10
C LEU A 65 34.51 4.61 14.25
N ILE A 66 33.85 5.65 13.74
CA ILE A 66 32.38 5.70 13.69
C ILE A 66 31.93 4.93 12.46
N VAL A 67 31.54 3.67 12.65
CA VAL A 67 30.87 2.90 11.60
C VAL A 67 29.39 3.30 11.61
N GLN A 68 29.03 4.26 10.76
CA GLN A 68 27.62 4.61 10.56
C GLN A 68 26.94 3.51 9.74
N GLN A 69 26.23 2.61 10.41
CA GLN A 69 25.30 1.71 9.74
C GLN A 69 23.99 2.45 9.47
N THR A 70 23.83 2.99 8.27
CA THR A 70 22.52 3.47 7.81
C THR A 70 21.66 2.26 7.47
N THR A 71 20.92 1.74 8.45
CA THR A 71 19.86 0.77 8.19
C THR A 71 18.75 1.50 7.43
N ARG A 72 18.66 1.28 6.11
CA ARG A 72 17.48 1.68 5.35
C ARG A 72 16.30 0.89 5.88
N LEU A 73 15.50 1.49 6.75
CA LEU A 73 14.23 0.92 7.18
C LEU A 73 13.35 0.83 5.92
N ARG A 74 13.11 -0.39 5.42
CA ARG A 74 12.19 -0.61 4.29
C ARG A 74 10.81 -0.21 4.78
N ARG A 75 10.21 0.80 4.14
CA ARG A 75 8.87 1.26 4.49
C ARG A 75 7.86 0.19 4.07
N SER A 76 6.88 -0.10 4.91
CA SER A 76 5.82 -1.04 4.56
C SER A 76 4.80 -0.37 3.64
N LEU A 77 4.42 -1.06 2.58
CA LEU A 77 3.37 -0.63 1.65
C LEU A 77 2.30 -1.71 1.59
N THR A 78 1.09 -1.32 1.96
CA THR A 78 -0.05 -2.22 2.02
C THR A 78 -0.89 -2.04 0.76
N VAL A 79 -1.06 -3.11 -0.01
CA VAL A 79 -1.91 -3.11 -1.21
C VAL A 79 -3.18 -3.88 -0.87
N VAL A 80 -4.32 -3.20 -1.03
CA VAL A 80 -5.64 -3.72 -0.72
C VAL A 80 -6.44 -3.79 -2.02
N VAL A 81 -6.97 -4.97 -2.35
CA VAL A 81 -7.75 -5.21 -3.57
C VAL A 81 -9.18 -5.58 -3.20
N ASP A 82 -10.13 -4.88 -3.81
CA ASP A 82 -11.56 -5.16 -3.73
C ASP A 82 -11.92 -6.42 -4.51
N VAL A 83 -12.60 -7.36 -3.86
CA VAL A 83 -13.10 -8.61 -4.45
C VAL A 83 -14.62 -8.74 -4.32
N SER A 84 -15.33 -7.62 -4.14
CA SER A 84 -16.79 -7.56 -4.19
C SER A 84 -17.36 -8.05 -5.53
N GLN A 85 -18.64 -8.41 -5.55
CA GLN A 85 -19.32 -8.85 -6.78
C GLN A 85 -19.32 -7.78 -7.90
N SER A 86 -19.30 -6.49 -7.58
CA SER A 86 -19.25 -5.43 -8.60
C SER A 86 -17.94 -5.43 -9.38
N MET A 87 -16.86 -5.96 -8.81
CA MET A 87 -15.58 -6.17 -9.49
C MET A 87 -15.61 -7.31 -10.53
N SER A 88 -16.68 -8.12 -10.56
CA SER A 88 -16.92 -9.12 -11.61
C SER A 88 -17.52 -8.50 -12.89
N LEU A 89 -17.99 -7.25 -12.80
CA LEU A 89 -18.59 -6.57 -13.93
C LEU A 89 -17.53 -6.25 -15.01
N PRO A 90 -17.94 -6.13 -16.28
CA PRO A 90 -17.07 -5.69 -17.36
C PRO A 90 -16.43 -4.33 -17.03
N ALA A 91 -15.14 -4.19 -17.33
CA ALA A 91 -14.41 -2.98 -17.00
C ALA A 91 -14.61 -1.82 -17.99
N GLY A 92 -15.16 -2.08 -19.18
CA GLY A 92 -15.49 -1.05 -20.17
C GLY A 92 -16.52 -1.51 -21.19
N ALA A 93 -17.19 -0.53 -21.82
CA ALA A 93 -18.22 -0.74 -22.83
C ALA A 93 -17.66 -1.19 -24.19
N ASP A 94 -16.44 -0.75 -24.53
CA ASP A 94 -15.87 -0.78 -25.88
C ASP A 94 -14.73 -1.80 -26.09
N THR A 95 -14.82 -2.99 -25.50
CA THR A 95 -13.91 -4.08 -25.91
C THR A 95 -14.49 -4.83 -27.10
N ALA A 96 -13.83 -4.70 -28.25
CA ALA A 96 -14.15 -5.28 -29.56
C ALA A 96 -14.10 -6.83 -29.62
N GLN A 97 -14.21 -7.51 -28.48
CA GLN A 97 -14.18 -8.95 -28.36
C GLN A 97 -15.51 -9.41 -27.76
N GLY A 98 -16.09 -10.45 -28.37
CA GLY A 98 -17.47 -10.87 -28.17
C GLY A 98 -17.90 -11.13 -26.71
N PRO A 99 -19.19 -11.42 -26.49
CA PRO A 99 -19.85 -11.42 -25.18
C PRO A 99 -19.30 -12.39 -24.11
N GLY A 100 -18.24 -13.15 -24.38
CA GLY A 100 -17.58 -14.06 -23.43
C GLY A 100 -16.12 -13.74 -23.09
N SER A 101 -15.52 -12.66 -23.61
CA SER A 101 -14.10 -12.32 -23.38
C SER A 101 -13.86 -10.86 -22.99
N ARG A 102 -14.87 -10.20 -22.43
CA ARG A 102 -14.67 -8.87 -21.85
C ARG A 102 -13.88 -9.00 -20.55
N PRO A 103 -12.73 -8.30 -20.40
CA PRO A 103 -12.00 -8.31 -19.14
C PRO A 103 -12.88 -7.70 -18.04
N THR A 104 -12.96 -8.40 -16.92
CA THR A 104 -13.65 -7.90 -15.73
C THR A 104 -12.81 -6.82 -15.04
N ARG A 105 -13.41 -6.02 -14.16
CA ARG A 105 -12.68 -5.00 -13.37
C ARG A 105 -11.55 -5.65 -12.56
N ILE A 106 -11.80 -6.81 -11.94
CA ILE A 106 -10.75 -7.56 -11.21
C ILE A 106 -9.63 -8.04 -12.14
N ASP A 107 -9.94 -8.41 -13.38
CA ASP A 107 -8.91 -8.81 -14.35
C ASP A 107 -8.01 -7.65 -14.77
N LEU A 108 -8.55 -6.43 -14.92
CA LEU A 108 -7.72 -5.24 -15.14
C LEU A 108 -6.78 -4.97 -13.96
N VAL A 109 -7.25 -5.15 -12.73
CA VAL A 109 -6.39 -5.00 -11.54
C VAL A 109 -5.27 -6.04 -11.58
N LYS A 110 -5.59 -7.30 -11.87
CA LYS A 110 -4.57 -8.36 -12.02
C LYS A 110 -3.59 -8.05 -13.13
N GLU A 111 -4.05 -7.62 -14.30
CA GLU A 111 -3.19 -7.23 -15.42
C GLU A 111 -2.27 -6.08 -15.02
N LYS A 112 -2.76 -5.07 -14.29
CA LYS A 112 -1.93 -3.95 -13.85
C LYS A 112 -0.92 -4.33 -12.76
N LEU A 113 -1.29 -5.25 -11.86
CA LEU A 113 -0.43 -5.71 -10.77
C LEU A 113 0.63 -6.70 -11.23
N LEU A 114 0.25 -7.67 -12.08
CA LEU A 114 1.07 -8.82 -12.47
C LEU A 114 1.54 -8.79 -13.93
N GLY A 115 0.83 -8.06 -14.79
CA GLY A 115 1.11 -8.02 -16.23
C GLY A 115 2.17 -6.99 -16.64
N GLY A 116 2.59 -7.10 -17.90
CA GLY A 116 3.57 -6.21 -18.54
C GLY A 116 5.03 -6.64 -18.41
N LYS A 117 5.93 -5.90 -19.08
CA LYS A 117 7.40 -6.16 -19.06
C LYS A 117 8.02 -5.99 -17.68
N GLU A 118 7.43 -5.14 -16.83
CA GLU A 118 7.77 -5.01 -15.42
C GLU A 118 6.49 -4.91 -14.60
N PRO A 119 6.10 -5.98 -13.88
CA PRO A 119 4.92 -5.96 -13.02
C PRO A 119 5.01 -4.86 -11.96
N LEU A 120 3.91 -4.15 -11.73
CA LEU A 120 3.86 -3.08 -10.74
C LEU A 120 4.22 -3.60 -9.34
N LEU A 121 3.81 -4.84 -9.03
CA LEU A 121 4.15 -5.51 -7.78
C LEU A 121 5.66 -5.73 -7.61
N HIS A 122 6.37 -6.03 -8.70
CA HIS A 122 7.82 -6.20 -8.68
C HIS A 122 8.56 -4.87 -8.50
N ARG A 123 8.06 -3.78 -9.10
CA ARG A 123 8.57 -2.43 -8.87
C ARG A 123 8.41 -2.02 -7.41
N LEU A 124 7.22 -2.19 -6.85
CA LEU A 124 6.96 -1.85 -5.46
C LEU A 124 7.75 -2.72 -4.48
N ALA A 125 7.95 -4.01 -4.77
CA ALA A 125 8.72 -4.92 -3.92
C ALA A 125 10.22 -4.60 -3.84
N ARG A 126 10.78 -3.83 -4.79
CA ARG A 126 12.20 -3.41 -4.75
C ARG A 126 12.44 -2.38 -3.66
N ASP A 127 11.51 -1.45 -3.48
CA ASP A 127 11.67 -0.29 -2.59
C ASP A 127 10.90 -0.43 -1.27
N TYR A 128 9.83 -1.24 -1.25
CA TYR A 128 8.90 -1.38 -0.13
C TYR A 128 8.74 -2.83 0.34
N GLU A 129 8.42 -3.01 1.61
CA GLU A 129 7.95 -4.29 2.14
C GLU A 129 6.44 -4.41 1.88
N LEU A 130 6.05 -5.26 0.94
CA LEU A 130 4.66 -5.37 0.52
C LEU A 130 3.83 -6.25 1.45
N ARG A 131 2.66 -5.74 1.85
CA ARG A 131 1.60 -6.52 2.49
C ARG A 131 0.38 -6.49 1.60
N LEU A 132 -0.07 -7.66 1.16
CA LEU A 132 -1.16 -7.79 0.21
C LEU A 132 -2.40 -8.26 0.96
N TYR A 133 -3.52 -7.58 0.73
CA TYR A 133 -4.81 -7.95 1.27
C TYR A 133 -5.88 -7.93 0.19
N GLN A 134 -6.89 -8.75 0.37
CA GLN A 134 -8.16 -8.66 -0.34
C GLN A 134 -9.27 -8.29 0.64
N PHE A 135 -10.32 -7.64 0.16
CA PHE A 135 -11.51 -7.39 0.95
C PHE A 135 -12.79 -7.56 0.15
N GLY A 136 -13.81 -8.08 0.83
CA GLY A 136 -15.22 -8.00 0.43
C GLY A 136 -16.02 -7.72 1.71
N ASP A 137 -16.43 -8.78 2.38
CA ASP A 137 -17.04 -8.69 3.72
C ASP A 137 -16.01 -8.48 4.84
N GLU A 138 -14.84 -9.11 4.72
CA GLU A 138 -13.73 -9.02 5.68
C GLU A 138 -12.37 -8.85 4.99
N LEU A 139 -11.35 -8.43 5.75
CA LEU A 139 -9.99 -8.22 5.26
C LEU A 139 -9.12 -9.47 5.45
N GLU A 140 -8.69 -10.07 4.33
CA GLU A 140 -7.89 -11.29 4.31
C GLU A 140 -6.49 -11.05 3.73
N THR A 141 -5.48 -11.72 4.29
CA THR A 141 -4.10 -11.66 3.78
C THR A 141 -3.94 -12.51 2.52
N VAL A 142 -3.28 -11.97 1.51
CA VAL A 142 -3.08 -12.63 0.22
C VAL A 142 -1.59 -12.80 -0.05
N THR A 143 -1.21 -13.89 -0.73
CA THR A 143 0.17 -14.05 -1.21
C THR A 143 0.31 -13.52 -2.64
N PRO A 144 1.51 -13.13 -3.09
CA PRO A 144 1.71 -12.67 -4.47
C PRO A 144 1.22 -13.66 -5.54
N ARG A 145 1.25 -14.97 -5.26
CA ARG A 145 0.73 -16.02 -6.16
C ARG A 145 -0.79 -16.06 -6.18
N SER A 146 -1.44 -15.81 -5.04
CA SER A 146 -2.90 -15.80 -4.93
C SER A 146 -3.54 -14.61 -5.63
N ILE A 147 -2.78 -13.55 -5.98
CA ILE A 147 -3.31 -12.41 -6.74
C ILE A 147 -3.88 -12.83 -8.10
N SER A 148 -3.21 -13.75 -8.82
CA SER A 148 -3.74 -14.26 -10.09
C SER A 148 -5.05 -15.05 -9.92
N GLU A 149 -5.25 -15.62 -8.74
CA GLU A 149 -6.40 -16.47 -8.39
C GLU A 149 -7.57 -15.70 -7.78
N LEU A 150 -7.43 -14.38 -7.55
CA LEU A 150 -8.50 -13.55 -6.96
C LEU A 150 -9.81 -13.70 -7.75
N LYS A 151 -10.93 -13.87 -7.05
CA LYS A 151 -12.25 -13.94 -7.65
C LYS A 151 -13.15 -12.90 -7.01
N ALA A 152 -13.88 -12.16 -7.83
CA ALA A 152 -14.88 -11.21 -7.40
C ALA A 152 -16.14 -11.94 -6.90
N GLN A 153 -16.12 -12.39 -5.64
CA GLN A 153 -17.17 -13.21 -5.02
C GLN A 153 -17.68 -12.65 -3.69
N GLY A 154 -17.11 -11.55 -3.19
CA GLY A 154 -17.52 -10.93 -1.92
C GLY A 154 -18.97 -10.46 -1.96
N SER A 155 -19.76 -10.83 -0.95
CA SER A 155 -21.20 -10.54 -0.85
C SER A 155 -21.49 -9.07 -0.63
N GLY A 156 -20.58 -8.36 0.03
CA GLY A 156 -20.64 -6.93 0.25
C GLY A 156 -19.29 -6.24 0.12
N THR A 157 -19.32 -4.92 0.30
CA THR A 157 -18.17 -4.02 0.16
C THR A 157 -18.02 -3.16 1.42
N ARG A 158 -17.37 -3.71 2.46
CA ARG A 158 -17.10 -2.99 3.73
C ARG A 158 -15.80 -2.20 3.68
N LEU A 159 -15.75 -1.21 2.79
CA LEU A 159 -14.54 -0.44 2.48
C LEU A 159 -13.91 0.20 3.72
N TRP A 160 -14.71 0.88 4.55
CA TRP A 160 -14.23 1.60 5.72
C TRP A 160 -13.60 0.70 6.78
N ASP A 161 -14.23 -0.44 7.05
CA ASP A 161 -13.74 -1.40 8.03
C ASP A 161 -12.45 -2.06 7.53
N ALA A 162 -12.39 -2.42 6.25
CA ALA A 162 -11.22 -3.00 5.61
C ALA A 162 -10.01 -2.05 5.65
N VAL A 163 -10.19 -0.77 5.29
CA VAL A 163 -9.10 0.22 5.30
C VAL A 163 -8.62 0.53 6.72
N ARG A 164 -9.55 0.63 7.69
CA ARG A 164 -9.20 0.88 9.10
C ARG A 164 -8.42 -0.29 9.69
N GLU A 165 -8.86 -1.51 9.43
CA GLU A 165 -8.17 -2.72 9.87
C GLU A 165 -6.81 -2.88 9.20
N ALA A 166 -6.74 -2.63 7.88
CA ALA A 166 -5.47 -2.62 7.14
C ALA A 166 -4.50 -1.59 7.73
N GLY A 167 -4.97 -0.38 8.07
CA GLY A 167 -4.16 0.66 8.70
C GLY A 167 -3.60 0.23 10.06
N ARG A 168 -4.42 -0.40 10.90
CA ARG A 168 -3.98 -0.96 12.19
C ARG A 168 -2.94 -2.07 12.02
N ARG A 169 -3.13 -2.97 11.05
CA ARG A 169 -2.20 -4.09 10.78
C ARG A 169 -0.88 -3.64 10.14
N SER A 170 -0.87 -2.50 9.43
CA SER A 170 0.29 -2.05 8.65
C SER A 170 1.38 -1.39 9.50
N GLY A 171 1.01 -0.86 10.68
CA GLY A 171 1.93 -0.22 11.63
C GLY A 171 2.31 1.23 11.26
N PRO A 172 3.04 1.94 12.14
CA PRO A 172 3.45 3.33 11.91
C PRO A 172 4.40 3.42 10.71
N ASN A 173 4.33 4.52 9.94
CA ASN A 173 5.11 4.76 8.72
C ASN A 173 4.79 3.85 7.51
N SER A 174 3.55 3.36 7.42
CA SER A 174 3.05 2.63 6.26
C SER A 174 2.10 3.48 5.41
N ALA A 175 1.85 3.05 4.17
CA ALA A 175 0.83 3.62 3.29
C ALA A 175 -0.06 2.51 2.73
N ILE A 176 -1.30 2.85 2.39
CA ILE A 176 -2.25 1.92 1.77
C ILE A 176 -2.49 2.35 0.32
N VAL A 177 -2.42 1.40 -0.61
CA VAL A 177 -2.92 1.54 -1.98
C VAL A 177 -4.16 0.68 -2.11
N LEU A 178 -5.30 1.31 -2.38
CA LEU A 178 -6.61 0.67 -2.44
C LEU A 178 -7.08 0.60 -3.90
N PHE A 179 -7.35 -0.60 -4.41
CA PHE A 179 -7.97 -0.82 -5.71
C PHE A 179 -9.43 -1.22 -5.50
N SER A 180 -10.36 -0.36 -5.92
CA SER A 180 -11.81 -0.58 -5.78
C SER A 180 -12.55 0.17 -6.90
N ASP A 181 -13.77 -0.25 -7.22
CA ASP A 181 -14.66 0.51 -8.11
C ASP A 181 -15.39 1.66 -7.39
N GLY A 182 -15.16 1.82 -6.08
CA GLY A 182 -15.67 2.92 -5.27
C GLY A 182 -17.09 2.72 -4.75
N ILE A 183 -17.73 1.59 -5.05
CA ILE A 183 -19.06 1.26 -4.52
C ILE A 183 -18.87 0.64 -3.15
N THR A 184 -19.47 1.23 -2.11
CA THR A 184 -19.39 0.72 -0.74
C THR A 184 -20.78 0.47 -0.19
N ASP A 185 -20.92 -0.56 0.63
CA ASP A 185 -22.14 -0.78 1.40
C ASP A 185 -22.15 0.10 2.65
N GLY A 186 -23.34 0.61 3.01
CA GLY A 186 -23.56 1.43 4.20
C GLY A 186 -23.65 2.93 3.92
N GLU A 187 -24.00 3.71 4.95
CA GLU A 187 -24.19 5.15 4.79
C GLU A 187 -22.87 5.90 4.58
N PRO A 188 -22.79 6.77 3.55
CA PRO A 188 -21.62 7.60 3.30
C PRO A 188 -21.32 8.58 4.43
N THR A 189 -22.33 8.92 5.26
CA THR A 189 -22.23 9.81 6.43
C THR A 189 -21.16 9.36 7.43
N ARG A 190 -20.94 8.04 7.58
CA ARG A 190 -19.90 7.52 8.47
C ARG A 190 -18.49 7.91 8.01
N ALA A 191 -18.25 8.12 6.73
CA ALA A 191 -16.95 8.54 6.21
C ALA A 191 -16.51 9.93 6.71
N ALA A 192 -17.46 10.87 6.77
CA ALA A 192 -17.20 12.26 7.10
C ALA A 192 -16.98 12.50 8.60
N GLU A 193 -17.56 11.65 9.45
CA GLU A 193 -17.47 11.77 10.92
C GLU A 193 -16.37 10.87 11.53
N THR A 194 -15.70 10.04 10.72
CA THR A 194 -14.70 9.08 11.23
C THR A 194 -13.34 9.74 11.47
N PRO A 195 -12.66 9.44 12.59
CA PRO A 195 -11.32 9.95 12.87
C PRO A 195 -10.33 9.65 11.74
N SER A 196 -9.35 10.56 11.59
CA SER A 196 -8.26 10.46 10.60
C SER A 196 -7.65 9.06 10.59
N LEU A 197 -7.58 8.46 9.40
CA LEU A 197 -6.95 7.16 9.22
C LEU A 197 -5.50 7.19 9.75
N PRO A 198 -5.02 6.11 10.39
CA PRO A 198 -3.69 6.08 11.00
C PRO A 198 -2.55 6.16 9.99
N VAL A 199 -2.86 5.99 8.70
CA VAL A 199 -1.91 5.89 7.59
C VAL A 199 -2.50 6.58 6.35
N PRO A 200 -1.68 7.17 5.47
CA PRO A 200 -2.13 7.71 4.19
C PRO A 200 -2.71 6.62 3.30
N VAL A 201 -3.83 6.93 2.63
CA VAL A 201 -4.53 6.01 1.71
C VAL A 201 -4.58 6.62 0.31
N PHE A 202 -4.09 5.86 -0.66
CA PHE A 202 -4.13 6.19 -2.09
C PHE A 202 -5.15 5.29 -2.77
N ALA A 203 -6.30 5.85 -3.14
CA ALA A 203 -7.36 5.13 -3.83
C ALA A 203 -7.16 5.14 -5.34
N VAL A 204 -7.28 3.98 -5.97
CA VAL A 204 -7.25 3.75 -7.41
C VAL A 204 -8.61 3.19 -7.82
N GLY A 205 -9.41 4.04 -8.45
CA GLY A 205 -10.71 3.67 -9.00
C GLY A 205 -10.58 2.73 -10.21
N VAL A 206 -11.37 1.66 -10.22
CA VAL A 206 -11.37 0.65 -11.29
C VAL A 206 -12.74 0.60 -11.96
N GLY A 207 -12.76 0.85 -13.28
CA GLY A 207 -13.98 0.82 -14.09
C GLY A 207 -14.06 2.04 -15.01
N GLU A 208 -15.09 2.06 -15.84
CA GLU A 208 -15.36 3.17 -16.75
C GLU A 208 -16.33 4.17 -16.11
N THR A 209 -16.06 5.46 -16.29
CA THR A 209 -16.90 6.57 -15.79
C THR A 209 -17.99 6.99 -16.78
N ARG A 210 -17.97 6.45 -18.00
CA ARG A 210 -19.04 6.64 -18.98
C ARG A 210 -20.23 5.77 -18.59
N GLY A 211 -21.44 6.33 -18.68
CA GLY A 211 -22.67 5.79 -18.12
C GLY A 211 -22.80 4.25 -18.23
N TYR A 212 -23.27 3.65 -17.14
CA TYR A 212 -23.44 2.20 -17.07
C TYR A 212 -24.84 1.80 -17.54
N THR A 213 -24.95 0.57 -18.01
CA THR A 213 -26.24 -0.05 -18.29
C THR A 213 -26.53 -1.04 -17.16
N ASP A 214 -27.62 -0.84 -16.42
CA ASP A 214 -28.00 -1.70 -15.31
C ASP A 214 -29.46 -2.14 -15.42
N LEU A 215 -29.74 -3.35 -14.96
CA LEU A 215 -31.07 -3.93 -14.91
C LEU A 215 -31.19 -4.78 -13.66
N ARG A 216 -32.07 -4.37 -12.75
CA ARG A 216 -32.30 -5.05 -11.48
C ARG A 216 -33.77 -5.31 -11.25
N ILE A 217 -34.07 -6.47 -10.67
CA ILE A 217 -35.39 -6.76 -10.10
C ILE A 217 -35.38 -6.22 -8.68
N THR A 218 -36.15 -5.17 -8.41
CA THR A 218 -36.20 -4.51 -7.10
C THR A 218 -37.12 -5.23 -6.13
N GLU A 219 -38.23 -5.76 -6.62
CA GLU A 219 -39.23 -6.42 -5.79
C GLU A 219 -39.89 -7.54 -6.57
N VAL A 220 -40.22 -8.64 -5.88
CA VAL A 220 -41.04 -9.72 -6.43
C VAL A 220 -42.10 -10.05 -5.39
N ASN A 221 -43.35 -9.74 -5.69
CA ASN A 221 -44.49 -10.01 -4.85
C ASN A 221 -45.19 -11.28 -5.34
N VAL A 222 -45.01 -12.37 -4.59
CA VAL A 222 -45.56 -13.69 -4.89
C VAL A 222 -46.46 -14.13 -3.74
N PRO A 223 -47.62 -14.77 -4.02
CA PRO A 223 -48.43 -15.39 -2.97
C PRO A 223 -47.65 -16.49 -2.23
N ASP A 224 -47.75 -16.51 -0.90
CA ASP A 224 -47.07 -17.50 -0.04
C ASP A 224 -47.49 -18.96 -0.32
N PHE A 225 -48.72 -19.15 -0.82
CA PHE A 225 -49.25 -20.46 -1.19
C PHE A 225 -50.02 -20.41 -2.51
N ALA A 226 -49.84 -21.45 -3.33
CA ALA A 226 -50.59 -21.64 -4.56
C ALA A 226 -51.13 -23.07 -4.62
N PHE A 227 -52.38 -23.21 -5.06
CA PHE A 227 -53.00 -24.53 -5.21
C PHE A 227 -52.45 -25.25 -6.43
N ARG A 228 -52.09 -26.53 -6.25
CA ARG A 228 -51.64 -27.38 -7.35
C ARG A 228 -52.70 -27.43 -8.46
N GLY A 229 -52.27 -27.17 -9.70
CA GLY A 229 -53.14 -27.17 -10.88
C GLY A 229 -53.91 -25.87 -11.11
N ARG A 230 -53.64 -24.81 -10.33
CA ARG A 230 -54.20 -23.47 -10.57
C ARG A 230 -53.11 -22.47 -10.95
N GLU A 231 -53.49 -21.53 -11.80
CA GLU A 231 -52.67 -20.36 -12.10
C GLU A 231 -52.69 -19.41 -10.91
N PHE A 232 -51.57 -18.76 -10.64
CA PHE A 232 -51.47 -17.65 -9.70
C PHE A 232 -50.73 -16.51 -10.37
N LYS A 233 -51.03 -15.29 -9.95
CA LYS A 233 -50.36 -14.07 -10.42
C LYS A 233 -49.29 -13.69 -9.41
N PHE A 234 -48.20 -13.16 -9.93
CA PHE A 234 -47.18 -12.51 -9.14
C PHE A 234 -46.76 -11.25 -9.88
N ASP A 235 -46.38 -10.24 -9.12
CA ASP A 235 -45.95 -8.96 -9.65
C ASP A 235 -44.46 -8.81 -9.34
N PHE A 236 -43.74 -8.08 -10.18
CA PHE A 236 -42.35 -7.76 -9.93
C PHE A 236 -42.03 -6.37 -10.46
N SER A 237 -41.15 -5.69 -9.77
CA SER A 237 -40.67 -4.36 -10.14
C SER A 237 -39.29 -4.49 -10.75
N VAL A 238 -39.09 -3.87 -11.90
CA VAL A 238 -37.79 -3.83 -12.59
C VAL A 238 -37.33 -2.38 -12.65
N GLN A 239 -36.10 -2.15 -12.20
CA GLN A 239 -35.40 -0.88 -12.36
C GLN A 239 -34.35 -1.06 -13.44
N ALA A 240 -34.32 -0.16 -14.41
CA ALA A 240 -33.39 -0.20 -15.52
C ALA A 240 -32.75 1.17 -15.72
N HIS A 241 -31.43 1.21 -15.93
CA HIS A 241 -30.67 2.41 -16.22
C HIS A 241 -29.97 2.25 -17.57
N GLY A 242 -30.07 3.23 -18.45
CA GLY A 242 -29.43 3.18 -19.79
C GLY A 242 -30.03 2.15 -20.75
N LEU A 243 -31.21 1.61 -20.45
CA LEU A 243 -31.95 0.63 -21.27
C LEU A 243 -33.28 1.17 -21.83
N ALA A 244 -33.49 2.49 -21.77
CA ALA A 244 -34.70 3.13 -22.26
C ALA A 244 -35.08 2.67 -23.69
N GLY A 245 -36.32 2.21 -23.86
CA GLY A 245 -36.84 1.77 -25.15
C GLY A 245 -36.34 0.40 -25.63
N LYS A 246 -35.46 -0.28 -24.88
CA LYS A 246 -35.02 -1.64 -25.21
C LYS A 246 -36.02 -2.68 -24.70
N THR A 247 -36.12 -3.79 -25.43
CA THR A 247 -36.93 -4.94 -25.03
C THR A 247 -36.03 -5.98 -24.38
N VAL A 248 -36.38 -6.38 -23.16
CA VAL A 248 -35.62 -7.39 -22.40
C VAL A 248 -36.45 -8.67 -22.28
N PRO A 249 -35.86 -9.85 -22.57
CA PRO A 249 -36.52 -11.12 -22.31
C PRO A 249 -36.42 -11.47 -20.82
N LEU A 250 -37.58 -11.69 -20.21
CA LEU A 250 -37.73 -12.19 -18.85
C LEU A 250 -38.02 -13.69 -18.91
N TYR A 251 -37.35 -14.45 -18.05
CA TYR A 251 -37.48 -15.90 -17.95
C TYR A 251 -37.86 -16.28 -16.53
N PHE A 252 -38.96 -17.02 -16.42
CA PHE A 252 -39.41 -17.62 -15.16
C PHE A 252 -39.10 -19.11 -15.20
N ASN A 253 -38.17 -19.55 -14.35
CA ASN A 253 -37.68 -20.92 -14.32
C ASN A 253 -38.03 -21.59 -12.99
N ARG A 254 -38.38 -22.88 -13.02
CA ARG A 254 -38.42 -23.76 -11.84
C ARG A 254 -37.29 -24.76 -11.95
N GLY A 255 -36.23 -24.53 -11.16
CA GLY A 255 -34.98 -25.27 -11.30
C GLY A 255 -34.39 -25.06 -12.69
N LYS A 256 -34.26 -26.14 -13.47
CA LYS A 256 -33.74 -26.08 -14.85
C LYS A 256 -34.83 -25.96 -15.93
N ASN A 257 -36.11 -25.99 -15.53
CA ASN A 257 -37.23 -25.97 -16.48
C ASN A 257 -37.74 -24.53 -16.66
N LEU A 258 -37.69 -24.04 -17.89
CA LEU A 258 -38.32 -22.78 -18.28
C LEU A 258 -39.84 -22.93 -18.23
N ILE A 259 -40.50 -22.14 -17.39
CA ILE A 259 -41.97 -22.15 -17.24
C ILE A 259 -42.59 -21.08 -18.15
N LEU A 260 -42.07 -19.86 -18.11
CA LEU A 260 -42.62 -18.73 -18.83
C LEU A 260 -41.49 -17.86 -19.38
N SER A 261 -41.63 -17.40 -20.61
CA SER A 261 -40.79 -16.33 -21.15
C SER A 261 -41.68 -15.19 -21.61
N ARG A 262 -41.36 -13.97 -21.21
CA ARG A 262 -42.05 -12.77 -21.65
C ARG A 262 -41.05 -11.71 -22.06
N ARG A 263 -41.32 -11.01 -23.16
CA ARG A 263 -40.54 -9.85 -23.57
C ARG A 263 -41.27 -8.61 -23.12
N GLU A 264 -40.62 -7.81 -22.28
CA GLU A 264 -41.16 -6.52 -21.85
C GLU A 264 -40.32 -5.40 -22.43
N LYS A 265 -40.99 -4.38 -22.93
CA LYS A 265 -40.34 -3.14 -23.39
C LYS A 265 -40.15 -2.26 -22.17
N LEU A 266 -38.92 -1.85 -21.91
CA LEU A 266 -38.62 -0.94 -20.81
C LEU A 266 -39.07 0.46 -21.23
N ASP A 267 -39.95 1.04 -20.42
CA ASP A 267 -40.37 2.42 -20.59
C ASP A 267 -39.18 3.37 -20.46
N PRO A 268 -39.18 4.51 -21.17
CA PRO A 268 -38.14 5.49 -21.04
C PRO A 268 -38.08 6.01 -19.59
N GLU A 269 -36.86 6.04 -19.04
CA GLU A 269 -36.55 6.56 -17.72
C GLU A 269 -37.10 8.00 -17.63
N PRO A 270 -37.87 8.38 -16.59
CA PRO A 270 -38.18 9.78 -16.37
C PRO A 270 -36.87 10.53 -16.15
N ASP A 271 -36.65 11.57 -16.95
CA ASP A 271 -35.45 12.39 -16.96
C ASP A 271 -35.10 12.85 -15.53
N ASP A 272 -33.94 12.45 -15.01
CA ASP A 272 -33.48 12.76 -13.63
C ASP A 272 -33.15 14.25 -13.43
N HIS A 273 -33.38 15.07 -14.47
CA HIS A 273 -33.27 16.52 -14.43
C HIS A 273 -34.37 17.24 -13.63
N ASP A 274 -35.44 16.55 -13.21
CA ASP A 274 -36.59 17.18 -12.53
C ASP A 274 -36.71 16.83 -11.03
N ARG A 275 -35.64 16.30 -10.42
CA ARG A 275 -35.58 16.24 -8.94
C ARG A 275 -35.22 17.63 -8.41
N PRO A 276 -36.09 18.32 -7.63
CA PRO A 276 -35.67 19.51 -6.92
C PRO A 276 -34.51 19.10 -6.00
N GLY A 277 -33.36 19.75 -6.19
CA GLY A 277 -32.19 19.53 -5.36
C GLY A 277 -32.57 19.74 -3.89
N PHE A 278 -32.47 18.67 -3.11
CA PHE A 278 -32.42 18.80 -1.66
C PHE A 278 -31.05 19.41 -1.31
N ILE A 279 -31.09 20.70 -0.99
CA ILE A 279 -30.06 21.41 -0.22
C ILE A 279 -30.10 20.87 1.21
#